data_AF-I0CEE4-F1
#
_entry.id   AF-I0CEE4-F1
#
_cell.length_a   1.000
_cell.length_b   1.000
_cell.length_c   1.000
_cell.angle_alpha   90.00
_cell.angle_beta   90.00
_cell.angle_gamma   90.00
#
_symmetry.space_group_name_H-M   'P 1'
#
loop_
_entity.id
_entity.type
_entity.pdbx_description
1 polymer ?
#
loop_
_entity_poly.entity_id
_entity_poly.type
_entity_poly.pdbx_seq_one_letter_code
_entity_poly.pdbx_strand_id
1 'polypeptide(L)'
;MSWRTVVKDKQCKLAARQEQAATGRRYAAVAREQRAAIEQGPRSPRTVLLRELMLECLTQPLEIVEDDGDVEYYEKPARHRSLLLGGLIPRGTVLELVGLLADLGQDTRLTVESWAEGSLGVVVTESGRRFELRLCQAGTLELCRVAQCGSDPVNEVIDRCHAHLAKASPAELVKFAEEWGFARSDAEQGAKPARRQHDPVAELLVHVATAHGNAPAVAETFVHYALEDPEIINEAYWDEAEALEMHHAVASEKLRLQQLATAESRRLRGVLKRCAACGGDLPGHAELSFPPKFCSRECVPPVPKERSPWDSPAGIPAGPPPF
;
A
#
# COMPACT_ATOMS: atom_id res chain seq x y z
N MET A 1 -12.98 10.06 12.48
CA MET A 1 -12.51 11.01 11.46
C MET A 1 -11.06 11.32 11.75
N SER A 2 -10.17 11.15 10.78
CA SER A 2 -8.73 11.38 10.97
C SER A 2 -8.47 12.88 11.19
N TRP A 3 -7.57 13.24 12.10
CA TRP A 3 -7.13 14.62 12.29
C TRP A 3 -6.68 15.30 10.96
N ARG A 4 -6.19 14.48 10.01
CA ARG A 4 -5.80 14.91 8.65
C ARG A 4 -6.97 15.52 7.84
N THR A 5 -8.21 15.05 8.01
CA THR A 5 -9.38 15.60 7.29
C THR A 5 -9.85 16.93 7.88
N VAL A 6 -9.66 17.15 9.19
CA VAL A 6 -10.07 18.38 9.87
C VAL A 6 -9.15 19.54 9.52
N VAL A 7 -7.84 19.29 9.41
CA VAL A 7 -6.85 20.32 9.06
C VAL A 7 -6.99 20.75 7.58
N LYS A 8 -7.18 19.78 6.66
CA LYS A 8 -7.43 20.06 5.24
C LYS A 8 -8.68 20.95 5.03
N ASP A 9 -9.78 20.63 5.73
CA ASP A 9 -11.02 21.42 5.62
C ASP A 9 -10.87 22.84 6.18
N LYS A 10 -10.11 23.03 7.27
CA LYS A 10 -9.82 24.36 7.82
C LYS A 10 -9.00 25.23 6.86
N GLN A 11 -7.97 24.68 6.23
CA GLN A 11 -7.11 25.42 5.31
C GLN A 11 -7.83 25.77 4.00
N CYS A 12 -8.61 24.85 3.41
CA CYS A 12 -9.42 25.16 2.24
C CYS A 12 -10.46 26.25 2.53
N LYS A 13 -11.06 26.24 3.73
CA LYS A 13 -11.98 27.30 4.17
C LYS A 13 -11.27 28.65 4.32
N LEU A 14 -10.03 28.66 4.82
CA LEU A 14 -9.24 29.88 4.97
C LEU A 14 -8.85 30.47 3.61
N ALA A 15 -8.34 29.65 2.69
CA ALA A 15 -7.98 30.07 1.34
C ALA A 15 -9.19 30.62 0.57
N ALA A 16 -10.35 29.95 0.65
CA ALA A 16 -11.58 30.43 0.04
C ALA A 16 -12.09 31.77 0.64
N ARG A 17 -11.84 32.02 1.94
CA ARG A 17 -12.17 33.30 2.59
C ARG A 17 -11.21 34.42 2.19
N GLN A 18 -9.93 34.13 2.07
CA GLN A 18 -8.92 35.10 1.60
C GLN A 18 -9.20 35.53 0.16
N GLU A 19 -9.52 34.60 -0.72
CA GLU A 19 -9.86 34.91 -2.11
C GLU A 19 -11.22 35.64 -2.23
N GLN A 20 -12.21 35.29 -1.40
CA GLN A 20 -13.44 36.08 -1.26
C GLN A 20 -13.14 37.52 -0.86
N ALA A 21 -12.26 37.73 0.13
CA ALA A 21 -11.89 39.05 0.60
C ALA A 21 -11.17 39.87 -0.48
N ALA A 22 -10.31 39.23 -1.28
CA ALA A 22 -9.57 39.86 -2.36
C ALA A 22 -10.42 40.19 -3.60
N THR A 23 -11.39 39.32 -3.95
CA THR A 23 -12.12 39.40 -5.22
C THR A 23 -13.57 39.86 -5.08
N GLY A 24 -14.11 39.92 -3.87
CA GLY A 24 -15.52 40.20 -3.59
C GLY A 24 -16.48 39.09 -4.06
N ARG A 25 -15.96 37.97 -4.57
CA ARG A 25 -16.76 36.85 -5.08
C ARG A 25 -17.45 36.10 -3.95
N ARG A 26 -18.60 35.50 -4.24
CA ARG A 26 -19.32 34.69 -3.24
C ARG A 26 -18.47 33.48 -2.84
N TYR A 27 -18.26 33.30 -1.54
CA TYR A 27 -17.54 32.17 -0.94
C TYR A 27 -17.88 30.81 -1.57
N ALA A 28 -19.17 30.53 -1.78
CA ALA A 28 -19.63 29.25 -2.32
C ALA A 28 -19.23 29.01 -3.79
N ALA A 29 -18.93 30.06 -4.57
CA ALA A 29 -18.39 29.92 -5.91
C ALA A 29 -16.89 29.61 -5.86
N VAL A 30 -16.14 30.39 -5.06
CA VAL A 30 -14.70 30.19 -4.83
C VAL A 30 -14.40 28.81 -4.25
N ALA A 31 -15.13 28.38 -3.22
CA ALA A 31 -14.93 27.07 -2.61
C ALA A 31 -15.28 25.90 -3.55
N ARG A 32 -16.19 26.09 -4.52
CA ARG A 32 -16.51 25.09 -5.54
C ARG A 32 -15.47 25.06 -6.64
N GLU A 33 -14.95 26.21 -7.05
CA GLU A 33 -13.87 26.29 -8.04
C GLU A 33 -12.54 25.77 -7.51
N GLN A 34 -12.18 26.08 -6.25
CA GLN A 34 -11.01 25.52 -5.62
C GLN A 34 -11.13 23.99 -5.47
N ARG A 35 -12.30 23.48 -5.08
CA ARG A 35 -12.56 22.03 -5.08
C ARG A 35 -12.48 21.44 -6.47
N ALA A 36 -13.06 22.09 -7.49
CA ALA A 36 -12.99 21.65 -8.87
C ALA A 36 -11.56 21.68 -9.44
N ALA A 37 -10.73 22.66 -9.06
CA ALA A 37 -9.32 22.75 -9.45
C ALA A 37 -8.46 21.68 -8.76
N ILE A 38 -8.79 21.34 -7.51
CA ILE A 38 -8.21 20.19 -6.79
C ILE A 38 -8.66 18.86 -7.43
N GLU A 39 -9.92 18.77 -7.85
CA GLU A 39 -10.53 17.58 -8.47
C GLU A 39 -10.13 17.39 -9.95
N GLN A 40 -9.78 18.45 -10.67
CA GLN A 40 -9.43 18.40 -12.10
C GLN A 40 -8.03 17.86 -12.41
N GLY A 41 -7.21 17.55 -11.39
CA GLY A 41 -5.95 16.83 -11.57
C GLY A 41 -4.89 17.58 -12.43
N PRO A 42 -3.65 17.08 -12.47
CA PRO A 42 -2.49 17.88 -12.85
C PRO A 42 -2.37 18.15 -14.35
N ARG A 43 -1.84 19.35 -14.68
CA ARG A 43 -1.09 19.62 -15.92
C ARG A 43 -0.15 18.43 -16.17
N SER A 44 -0.22 17.81 -17.35
CA SER A 44 0.66 16.76 -17.92
C SER A 44 1.72 16.13 -16.99
N PRO A 45 1.78 14.78 -16.87
CA PRO A 45 2.71 14.10 -15.96
C PRO A 45 4.13 14.66 -16.08
N ARG A 46 4.62 15.24 -15.00
CA ARG A 46 5.97 15.83 -14.93
C ARG A 46 6.91 14.77 -14.40
N THR A 47 8.00 14.53 -15.14
CA THR A 47 9.09 13.67 -14.69
C THR A 47 10.27 14.55 -14.29
N VAL A 48 10.91 14.20 -13.17
CA VAL A 48 12.01 14.94 -12.56
C VAL A 48 13.09 13.95 -12.15
N LEU A 49 14.36 14.26 -12.38
CA LEU A 49 15.45 13.42 -11.88
C LEU A 49 15.74 13.73 -10.41
N LEU A 50 16.02 12.70 -9.60
CA LEU A 50 16.30 12.86 -8.18
C LEU A 50 17.48 13.83 -7.95
N ARG A 51 18.55 13.74 -8.76
CA ARG A 51 19.69 14.68 -8.72
C ARG A 51 19.30 16.14 -8.98
N GLU A 52 18.33 16.38 -9.86
CA GLU A 52 17.89 17.74 -10.19
C GLU A 52 17.09 18.33 -9.03
N LEU A 53 16.21 17.50 -8.43
CA LEU A 53 15.47 17.87 -7.23
C LEU A 53 16.40 18.13 -6.04
N MET A 54 17.44 17.31 -5.88
CA MET A 54 18.49 17.53 -4.88
C MET A 54 19.24 18.85 -5.11
N LEU A 55 19.68 19.08 -6.34
CA LEU A 55 20.41 20.29 -6.69
C LEU A 55 19.58 21.54 -6.43
N GLU A 56 18.31 21.53 -6.85
CA GLU A 56 17.37 22.62 -6.56
C GLU A 56 17.22 22.84 -5.05
N CYS A 57 17.00 21.77 -4.29
CA CYS A 57 16.84 21.83 -2.84
C CYS A 57 18.06 22.42 -2.11
N LEU A 58 19.28 22.14 -2.59
CA LEU A 58 20.53 22.61 -2.00
C LEU A 58 20.93 24.02 -2.45
N THR A 59 20.53 24.44 -3.66
CA THR A 59 20.98 25.71 -4.26
C THR A 59 19.95 26.83 -4.12
N GLN A 60 18.66 26.52 -4.00
CA GLN A 60 17.63 27.54 -3.87
C GLN A 60 17.68 28.20 -2.49
N PRO A 61 17.43 29.52 -2.42
CA PRO A 61 17.36 30.23 -1.16
C PRO A 61 16.19 29.70 -0.33
N LEU A 62 16.38 29.68 0.98
CA LEU A 62 15.31 29.32 1.91
C LEU A 62 14.36 30.51 2.06
N GLU A 63 13.07 30.22 1.89
CA GLU A 63 11.98 31.13 2.26
C GLU A 63 11.58 30.81 3.70
N ILE A 64 11.86 31.75 4.60
CA ILE A 64 11.33 31.74 5.96
C ILE A 64 9.98 32.46 5.88
N VAL A 65 8.89 31.70 6.00
CA VAL A 65 7.56 32.29 6.03
C VAL A 65 7.37 32.88 7.42
N GLU A 66 7.41 34.21 7.51
CA GLU A 66 7.14 34.96 8.74
C GLU A 66 5.72 34.65 9.27
N ASP A 67 5.59 34.67 10.59
CA ASP A 67 4.43 34.14 11.26
C ASP A 67 3.29 35.16 11.31
N ASP A 68 2.23 34.94 10.53
CA ASP A 68 0.96 35.64 10.69
C ASP A 68 0.19 35.10 11.92
N GLY A 69 0.78 35.26 13.11
CA GLY A 69 0.14 35.40 14.43
C GLY A 69 -0.78 34.33 15.02
N ASP A 70 -1.34 33.37 14.28
CA ASP A 70 -2.54 32.65 14.74
C ASP A 70 -2.43 31.11 14.81
N VAL A 71 -1.26 30.51 14.58
CA VAL A 71 -1.07 29.05 14.69
C VAL A 71 0.09 28.70 15.62
N GLU A 72 -0.16 28.87 16.92
CA GLU A 72 0.61 28.28 18.00
C GLU A 72 0.80 26.76 17.74
N TYR A 73 2.07 26.29 17.80
CA TYR A 73 2.54 24.90 17.98
C TYR A 73 3.30 24.14 16.88
N TYR A 74 3.63 24.70 15.71
CA TYR A 74 4.59 24.02 14.82
C TYR A 74 5.58 25.01 14.20
N GLU A 75 6.86 24.88 14.55
CA GLU A 75 7.96 25.51 13.79
C GLU A 75 7.75 25.18 12.31
N LYS A 76 7.42 26.20 11.51
CA LYS A 76 7.24 26.01 10.07
C LYS A 76 8.62 25.64 9.50
N PRO A 77 8.77 24.47 8.88
CA PRO A 77 10.08 24.04 8.42
C PRO A 77 10.59 24.98 7.32
N ALA A 78 11.90 25.19 7.25
CA ALA A 78 12.51 25.99 6.19
C ALA A 78 12.15 25.42 4.81
N ARG A 79 11.53 26.24 3.96
CA ARG A 79 11.04 25.83 2.64
C ARG A 79 11.85 26.52 1.55
N HIS A 80 11.83 25.94 0.36
CA HIS A 80 12.29 26.61 -0.85
C HIS A 80 11.22 26.48 -1.92
N ARG A 81 11.20 27.40 -2.87
CA ARG A 81 10.31 27.30 -4.03
C ARG A 81 10.91 26.35 -5.05
N SER A 82 10.34 25.15 -5.17
CA SER A 82 10.68 24.18 -6.19
C SER A 82 9.93 24.49 -7.49
N LEU A 83 10.66 24.79 -8.55
CA LEU A 83 10.17 24.89 -9.91
C LEU A 83 9.85 23.52 -10.50
N LEU A 84 10.62 22.49 -10.11
CA LEU A 84 10.45 21.11 -10.56
C LEU A 84 9.11 20.53 -10.09
N LEU A 85 8.78 20.71 -8.83
CA LEU A 85 7.54 20.21 -8.21
C LEU A 85 6.42 21.25 -8.18
N GLY A 86 6.73 22.54 -8.42
CA GLY A 86 5.75 23.60 -8.62
C GLY A 86 5.18 24.20 -7.34
N GLY A 87 5.98 24.35 -6.28
CA GLY A 87 5.52 24.86 -4.99
C GLY A 87 6.58 25.05 -3.92
N LEU A 88 6.15 25.46 -2.73
CA LEU A 88 7.01 25.57 -1.55
C LEU A 88 7.19 24.21 -0.88
N ILE A 89 8.42 23.73 -0.80
CA ILE A 89 8.74 22.40 -0.30
C ILE A 89 9.77 22.48 0.82
N PRO A 90 9.53 21.83 1.97
CA PRO A 90 10.54 21.73 3.02
C PRO A 90 11.78 21.00 2.53
N ARG A 91 12.96 21.55 2.85
CA ARG A 91 14.24 20.91 2.50
C ARG A 91 14.36 19.51 3.09
N GLY A 92 13.91 19.33 4.34
CA GLY A 92 13.93 18.03 5.04
C GLY A 92 13.17 16.94 4.28
N THR A 93 12.00 17.27 3.71
CA THR A 93 11.19 16.33 2.91
C THR A 93 11.95 15.80 1.69
N VAL A 94 12.64 16.69 0.96
CA VAL A 94 13.42 16.27 -0.21
C VAL A 94 14.60 15.39 0.22
N LEU A 95 15.32 15.76 1.29
CA LEU A 95 16.44 14.98 1.79
C LEU A 95 16.01 13.60 2.30
N GLU A 96 14.85 13.50 2.96
CA GLU A 96 14.29 12.21 3.38
C GLU A 96 13.92 11.35 2.19
N LEU A 97 13.30 11.92 1.15
CA LEU A 97 13.01 11.19 -0.09
C LEU A 97 14.30 10.66 -0.74
N VAL A 98 15.37 11.46 -0.76
CA VAL A 98 16.67 11.03 -1.26
C VAL A 98 17.22 9.86 -0.46
N GLY A 99 17.10 9.91 0.87
CA GLY A 99 17.49 8.80 1.73
C GLY A 99 16.70 7.52 1.44
N LEU A 100 15.39 7.63 1.25
CA LEU A 100 14.49 6.50 0.94
C LEU A 100 14.72 5.87 -0.45
N LEU A 101 15.41 6.58 -1.34
CA LEU A 101 15.72 6.17 -2.71
C LEU A 101 17.23 6.04 -2.96
N ALA A 102 18.04 6.04 -1.90
CA ALA A 102 19.50 6.05 -2.02
C ALA A 102 20.06 4.82 -2.74
N ASP A 103 19.37 3.68 -2.62
CA ASP A 103 19.67 2.40 -3.28
C ASP A 103 19.46 2.44 -4.79
N LEU A 104 18.52 3.26 -5.28
CA LEU A 104 18.23 3.41 -6.71
C LEU A 104 19.20 4.37 -7.43
N GLY A 105 19.93 5.18 -6.66
CA GLY A 105 20.92 6.14 -7.18
C GLY A 105 20.35 7.54 -7.48
N GLN A 106 21.22 8.44 -7.92
CA GLN A 106 20.84 9.86 -8.13
C GLN A 106 20.14 10.10 -9.48
N ASP A 107 20.24 9.15 -10.41
CA ASP A 107 19.65 9.24 -11.75
C ASP A 107 18.21 8.70 -11.83
N THR A 108 17.66 8.32 -10.67
CA THR A 108 16.29 7.88 -10.46
C THR A 108 15.28 8.91 -10.98
N ARG A 109 14.25 8.42 -11.68
CA ARG A 109 13.24 9.28 -12.33
C ARG A 109 11.97 9.28 -11.49
N LEU A 110 11.66 10.43 -10.90
CA LEU A 110 10.43 10.65 -10.17
C LEU A 110 9.33 11.10 -11.13
N THR A 111 8.13 10.51 -11.03
CA THR A 111 6.94 11.00 -11.73
C THR A 111 6.01 11.69 -10.74
N VAL A 112 5.63 12.93 -11.01
CA VAL A 112 4.65 13.66 -10.19
C VAL A 112 3.26 13.14 -10.54
N GLU A 113 2.65 12.39 -9.62
CA GLU A 113 1.31 11.82 -9.80
C GLU A 113 0.22 12.81 -9.45
N SER A 114 0.39 13.56 -8.35
CA SER A 114 -0.60 14.57 -7.97
C SER A 114 0.06 15.77 -7.29
N TRP A 115 -0.42 16.95 -7.69
CA TRP A 115 -0.10 18.24 -7.11
C TRP A 115 -1.29 19.16 -7.33
N ALA A 116 -1.83 19.73 -6.26
CA ALA A 116 -2.83 20.78 -6.34
C ALA A 116 -2.29 22.01 -5.60
N GLU A 117 -2.46 23.19 -6.17
CA GLU A 117 -2.07 24.44 -5.52
C GLU A 117 -2.86 24.58 -4.21
N GLY A 118 -2.15 24.65 -3.08
CA GLY A 118 -2.75 24.61 -1.74
C GLY A 118 -2.92 23.21 -1.13
N SER A 119 -2.43 22.14 -1.77
CA SER A 119 -2.37 20.81 -1.15
C SER A 119 -1.39 20.79 0.03
N LEU A 120 -1.61 19.84 0.95
CA LEU A 120 -0.69 19.59 2.06
C LEU A 120 0.55 18.75 1.66
N GLY A 121 0.60 18.26 0.42
CA GLY A 121 1.66 17.38 -0.07
C GLY A 121 1.71 17.24 -1.59
N VAL A 122 2.90 16.91 -2.11
CA VAL A 122 3.11 16.40 -3.48
C VAL A 122 3.13 14.89 -3.43
N VAL A 123 2.47 14.19 -4.35
CA VAL A 123 2.72 12.75 -4.52
C VAL A 123 3.65 12.51 -5.70
N VAL A 124 4.79 11.89 -5.43
CA VAL A 124 5.74 11.44 -6.44
C VAL A 124 5.78 9.92 -6.47
N THR A 125 6.05 9.35 -7.62
CA THR A 125 6.15 7.90 -7.81
C THR A 125 7.49 7.54 -8.43
N GLU A 126 8.02 6.40 -8.02
CA GLU A 126 9.17 5.79 -8.66
C GLU A 126 9.10 4.27 -8.56
N SER A 127 9.29 3.58 -9.68
CA SER A 127 9.41 2.12 -9.76
C SER A 127 8.25 1.41 -9.04
N GLY A 128 7.06 1.98 -9.14
CA GLY A 128 5.84 1.50 -8.48
C GLY A 128 5.65 1.97 -7.03
N ARG A 129 6.69 2.46 -6.35
CA ARG A 129 6.59 3.11 -5.02
C ARG A 129 5.97 4.49 -5.15
N ARG A 130 5.25 4.92 -4.12
CA ARG A 130 4.50 6.19 -4.10
C ARG A 130 4.83 6.92 -2.81
N PHE A 131 5.17 8.21 -2.88
CA PHE A 131 5.59 8.99 -1.73
C PHE A 131 4.83 10.31 -1.65
N GLU A 132 4.25 10.61 -0.49
CA GLU A 132 3.71 11.93 -0.15
C GLU A 132 4.81 12.79 0.48
N LEU A 133 5.23 13.83 -0.25
CA LEU A 133 6.11 14.88 0.22
C LEU A 133 5.27 15.91 0.99
N ARG A 134 5.30 15.88 2.33
CA ARG A 134 4.45 16.74 3.17
C ARG A 134 5.00 18.15 3.29
N LEU A 135 4.24 19.13 2.84
CA LEU A 135 4.65 20.54 2.81
C LEU A 135 4.58 21.22 4.18
N CYS A 136 3.66 20.79 5.03
CA CYS A 136 3.37 21.46 6.30
C CYS A 136 4.25 20.98 7.48
N GLN A 137 4.70 19.73 7.45
CA GLN A 137 5.34 19.07 8.61
C GLN A 137 6.79 18.64 8.36
N ALA A 138 7.35 18.91 7.17
CA ALA A 138 8.65 18.39 6.75
C ALA A 138 8.77 16.88 6.99
N GLY A 139 8.20 16.10 6.09
CA GLY A 139 8.47 14.67 6.05
C GLY A 139 8.05 14.04 4.73
N THR A 140 8.50 12.81 4.52
CA THR A 140 8.14 11.97 3.38
C THR A 140 7.47 10.71 3.90
N LEU A 141 6.29 10.38 3.37
CA LEU A 141 5.64 9.12 3.70
C LEU A 141 5.47 8.25 2.46
N GLU A 142 5.84 6.98 2.57
CA GLU A 142 5.44 5.99 1.58
C GLU A 142 3.94 5.73 1.68
N LEU A 143 3.28 5.71 0.54
CA LEU A 143 1.86 5.47 0.37
C LEU A 143 1.63 4.08 -0.22
N CYS A 144 0.41 3.57 -0.05
CA CYS A 144 -0.06 2.39 -0.75
C CYS A 144 0.22 2.51 -2.26
N ARG A 145 0.79 1.47 -2.88
CA ARG A 145 1.19 1.50 -4.30
C ARG A 145 0.03 1.53 -5.30
N VAL A 146 -1.21 1.39 -4.86
CA VAL A 146 -2.38 1.57 -5.74
C VAL A 146 -2.51 3.04 -6.11
N ALA A 147 -2.53 3.34 -7.41
CA ALA A 147 -2.64 4.70 -7.92
C ALA A 147 -3.78 5.49 -7.24
N GLN A 148 -3.52 6.75 -6.96
CA GLN A 148 -4.42 7.71 -6.30
C GLN A 148 -4.82 7.35 -4.86
N CYS A 149 -4.31 6.26 -4.28
CA CYS A 149 -4.56 5.95 -2.88
C CYS A 149 -3.77 6.89 -1.96
N GLY A 150 -4.43 7.59 -1.04
CA GLY A 150 -3.77 8.44 -0.04
C GLY A 150 -3.51 7.74 1.30
N SER A 151 -3.65 6.43 1.36
CA SER A 151 -3.51 5.66 2.60
C SER A 151 -2.11 5.10 2.77
N ASP A 152 -1.66 5.06 4.02
CA ASP A 152 -0.41 4.44 4.44
C ASP A 152 -0.47 2.92 4.12
N PRO A 153 0.62 2.30 3.63
CA PRO A 153 0.69 0.85 3.44
C PRO A 153 0.64 0.12 4.80
N VAL A 154 0.42 -1.20 4.81
CA VAL A 154 0.42 -1.97 6.05
C VAL A 154 1.79 -1.92 6.72
N ASN A 155 2.85 -2.12 5.94
CA ASN A 155 4.25 -1.92 6.34
C ASN A 155 5.13 -1.75 5.09
N GLU A 156 6.45 -1.76 5.26
CA GLU A 156 7.43 -1.59 4.19
C GLU A 156 7.46 -2.74 3.16
N VAL A 157 7.04 -3.95 3.56
CA VAL A 157 6.98 -5.14 2.70
C VAL A 157 5.63 -5.23 2.00
N ILE A 158 4.54 -5.07 2.74
CA ILE A 158 3.17 -5.11 2.23
C ILE A 158 2.78 -3.71 1.76
N ASP A 159 3.07 -3.48 0.49
CA ASP A 159 2.93 -2.21 -0.21
C ASP A 159 1.48 -1.71 -0.43
N ARG A 160 0.50 -2.43 0.13
CA ARG A 160 -0.94 -2.12 0.06
C ARG A 160 -1.44 -1.66 1.42
N CYS A 161 -2.39 -0.72 1.44
CA CYS A 161 -3.18 -0.45 2.65
C CYS A 161 -4.22 -1.57 2.87
N HIS A 162 -4.80 -1.68 4.06
CA HIS A 162 -5.79 -2.71 4.39
C HIS A 162 -6.93 -2.86 3.37
N ALA A 163 -7.45 -1.73 2.85
CA ALA A 163 -8.56 -1.75 1.90
C ALA A 163 -8.18 -2.31 0.53
N HIS A 164 -6.93 -2.08 0.09
CA HIS A 164 -6.42 -2.62 -1.16
C HIS A 164 -5.86 -4.03 -0.99
N LEU A 165 -5.30 -4.36 0.18
CA LEU A 165 -4.91 -5.71 0.53
C LEU A 165 -6.12 -6.65 0.48
N ALA A 166 -7.29 -6.22 0.99
CA ALA A 166 -8.53 -6.99 0.89
C ALA A 166 -8.96 -7.33 -0.56
N LYS A 167 -8.50 -6.56 -1.55
CA LYS A 167 -8.76 -6.75 -2.98
C LYS A 167 -7.61 -7.43 -3.73
N ALA A 168 -6.49 -7.69 -3.06
CA ALA A 168 -5.34 -8.33 -3.66
C ALA A 168 -5.70 -9.73 -4.15
N SER A 169 -5.06 -10.15 -5.24
CA SER A 169 -5.22 -11.49 -5.79
C SER A 169 -4.64 -12.55 -4.85
N PRO A 170 -5.10 -13.82 -4.94
CA PRO A 170 -4.51 -14.92 -4.17
C PRO A 170 -2.99 -15.04 -4.35
N ALA A 171 -2.49 -14.79 -5.56
CA ALA A 171 -1.05 -14.83 -5.87
C ALA A 171 -0.28 -13.69 -5.19
N GLU A 172 -0.81 -12.47 -5.19
CA GLU A 172 -0.21 -11.35 -4.46
C GLU A 172 -0.16 -11.62 -2.95
N LEU A 173 -1.21 -12.22 -2.37
CA LEU A 173 -1.23 -12.54 -0.94
C LEU A 173 -0.18 -13.59 -0.54
N VAL A 174 0.07 -14.58 -1.40
CA VAL A 174 1.15 -15.57 -1.20
C VAL A 174 2.50 -14.88 -1.28
N LYS A 175 2.70 -14.03 -2.29
CA LYS A 175 3.93 -13.24 -2.43
C LYS A 175 4.20 -12.34 -1.23
N PHE A 176 3.19 -11.66 -0.70
CA PHE A 176 3.33 -10.86 0.52
C PHE A 176 3.67 -11.71 1.74
N ALA A 177 3.14 -12.93 1.84
CA ALA A 177 3.46 -13.86 2.92
C ALA A 177 4.92 -14.34 2.86
N GLU A 178 5.42 -14.61 1.66
CA GLU A 178 6.82 -14.94 1.38
C GLU A 178 7.75 -13.78 1.75
N GLU A 179 7.54 -12.60 1.17
CA GLU A 179 8.40 -11.43 1.41
C GLU A 179 8.41 -11.04 2.89
N TRP A 180 7.24 -11.10 3.55
CA TRP A 180 7.14 -10.79 4.98
C TRP A 180 7.79 -11.87 5.85
N GLY A 181 7.60 -13.15 5.51
CA GLY A 181 8.23 -14.26 6.21
C GLY A 181 9.75 -14.14 6.15
N PHE A 182 10.30 -13.86 4.97
CA PHE A 182 11.74 -13.63 4.79
C PHE A 182 12.25 -12.45 5.64
N ALA A 183 11.59 -11.29 5.54
CA ALA A 183 11.97 -10.10 6.30
C ALA A 183 11.94 -10.35 7.82
N ARG A 184 10.95 -11.11 8.30
CA ARG A 184 10.82 -11.48 9.72
C ARG A 184 11.93 -12.45 10.15
N SER A 185 12.23 -13.46 9.34
CA SER A 185 13.32 -14.40 9.61
C SER A 185 14.68 -13.69 9.70
N ASP A 186 14.94 -12.75 8.77
CA ASP A 186 16.16 -11.94 8.74
C ASP A 186 16.28 -11.01 9.96
N ALA A 187 15.21 -10.28 10.29
CA ALA A 187 15.18 -9.39 11.45
C ALA A 187 15.33 -10.12 12.79
N GLU A 188 14.91 -11.38 12.86
CA GLU A 188 14.96 -12.22 14.07
C GLU A 188 16.06 -13.31 13.99
N GLN A 189 17.09 -13.11 13.17
CA GLN A 189 18.26 -13.99 13.13
C GLN A 189 18.88 -14.14 14.53
N GLY A 190 19.10 -15.39 14.96
CA GLY A 190 19.60 -15.72 16.29
C GLY A 190 18.57 -15.63 17.44
N ALA A 191 17.32 -15.23 17.16
CA ALA A 191 16.25 -15.30 18.14
C ALA A 191 15.66 -16.72 18.24
N LYS A 192 15.13 -17.06 19.43
CA LYS A 192 14.44 -18.33 19.65
C LYS A 192 13.20 -18.47 18.74
N PRO A 193 12.89 -19.66 18.21
CA PRO A 193 11.75 -19.89 17.30
C PRO A 193 10.41 -19.37 17.84
N ALA A 194 10.19 -19.47 19.16
CA ALA A 194 8.96 -18.99 19.81
C ALA A 194 8.70 -17.48 19.65
N ARG A 195 9.72 -16.66 19.39
CA ARG A 195 9.54 -15.21 19.15
C ARG A 195 9.00 -14.90 17.76
N ARG A 196 9.15 -15.82 16.82
CA ARG A 196 8.71 -15.64 15.43
C ARG A 196 7.22 -15.94 15.24
N GLN A 197 6.57 -16.58 16.21
CA GLN A 197 5.14 -16.93 16.23
C GLN A 197 4.23 -15.73 16.55
N HIS A 198 2.92 -15.87 16.33
CA HIS A 198 1.90 -14.85 16.68
C HIS A 198 2.09 -13.49 15.99
N ASP A 199 2.58 -13.50 14.76
CA ASP A 199 2.80 -12.27 14.01
C ASP A 199 1.46 -11.62 13.55
N PRO A 200 1.19 -10.35 13.90
CA PRO A 200 -0.09 -9.70 13.58
C PRO A 200 -0.28 -9.45 12.07
N VAL A 201 0.81 -9.37 11.30
CA VAL A 201 0.75 -9.17 9.85
C VAL A 201 0.41 -10.49 9.15
N ALA A 202 0.94 -11.62 9.61
CA ALA A 202 0.55 -12.95 9.19
C ALA A 202 -0.93 -13.22 9.48
N GLU A 203 -1.42 -12.81 10.66
CA GLU A 203 -2.85 -12.90 10.98
C GLU A 203 -3.71 -12.09 10.01
N LEU A 204 -3.31 -10.85 9.70
CA LEU A 204 -3.99 -10.01 8.71
C LEU A 204 -4.01 -10.68 7.33
N LEU A 205 -2.89 -11.21 6.86
CA LEU A 205 -2.80 -11.91 5.57
C LEU A 205 -3.70 -13.14 5.55
N VAL A 206 -3.71 -13.95 6.60
CA VAL A 206 -4.59 -15.12 6.71
C VAL A 206 -6.07 -14.73 6.74
N HIS A 207 -6.43 -13.66 7.44
CA HIS A 207 -7.81 -13.13 7.42
C HIS A 207 -8.25 -12.73 6.02
N VAL A 208 -7.41 -11.97 5.30
CA VAL A 208 -7.70 -11.55 3.93
C VAL A 208 -7.77 -12.75 3.00
N ALA A 209 -6.79 -13.66 3.08
CA ALA A 209 -6.72 -14.87 2.26
C ALA A 209 -7.91 -15.81 2.52
N THR A 210 -8.45 -15.84 3.73
CA THR A 210 -9.65 -16.60 4.07
C THR A 210 -10.85 -16.13 3.24
N ALA A 211 -11.01 -14.81 3.05
CA ALA A 211 -12.09 -14.27 2.23
C ALA A 211 -12.00 -14.71 0.75
N HIS A 212 -10.80 -15.05 0.28
CA HIS A 212 -10.49 -15.53 -1.06
C HIS A 212 -10.35 -17.05 -1.17
N GLY A 213 -10.50 -17.80 -0.07
CA GLY A 213 -10.32 -19.26 -0.07
C GLY A 213 -8.88 -19.71 -0.32
N ASN A 214 -7.90 -18.87 0.03
CA ASN A 214 -6.47 -19.16 -0.17
C ASN A 214 -5.66 -19.14 1.15
N ALA A 215 -6.34 -19.19 2.29
CA ALA A 215 -5.69 -19.14 3.60
C ALA A 215 -4.64 -20.25 3.82
N PRO A 216 -4.85 -21.52 3.40
CA PRO A 216 -3.85 -22.57 3.59
C PRO A 216 -2.52 -22.25 2.90
N ALA A 217 -2.54 -21.81 1.64
CA ALA A 217 -1.34 -21.48 0.89
C ALA A 217 -0.57 -20.30 1.51
N VAL A 218 -1.29 -19.26 1.95
CA VAL A 218 -0.70 -18.10 2.62
C VAL A 218 -0.08 -18.48 3.96
N ALA A 219 -0.77 -19.29 4.77
CA ALA A 219 -0.25 -19.74 6.06
C ALA A 219 0.98 -20.64 5.91
N GLU A 220 0.95 -21.57 4.96
CA GLU A 220 2.08 -22.45 4.66
C GLU A 220 3.30 -21.67 4.17
N THR A 221 3.09 -20.74 3.24
CA THR A 221 4.16 -19.88 2.70
C THR A 221 4.78 -19.03 3.79
N PHE A 222 3.98 -18.35 4.61
CA PHE A 222 4.50 -17.56 5.72
C PHE A 222 5.32 -18.41 6.69
N VAL A 223 4.82 -19.57 7.09
CA VAL A 223 5.53 -20.45 8.03
C VAL A 223 6.86 -20.93 7.46
N HIS A 224 6.89 -21.34 6.19
CA HIS A 224 8.11 -21.79 5.52
C HIS A 224 9.18 -20.69 5.53
N TYR A 225 8.84 -19.46 5.18
CA TYR A 225 9.81 -18.36 5.09
C TYR A 225 10.14 -17.69 6.45
N ALA A 226 9.20 -17.64 7.39
CA ALA A 226 9.40 -16.98 8.69
C ALA A 226 10.10 -17.88 9.73
N LEU A 227 9.90 -19.20 9.63
CA LEU A 227 10.50 -20.19 10.52
C LEU A 227 11.58 -20.95 9.77
N GLU A 228 11.27 -22.15 9.30
CA GLU A 228 12.17 -23.03 8.55
C GLU A 228 11.32 -24.02 7.74
N ASP A 229 11.88 -24.53 6.64
CA ASP A 229 11.27 -25.67 5.94
C ASP A 229 11.37 -26.94 6.80
N PRO A 230 10.24 -27.60 7.14
CA PRO A 230 10.26 -28.90 7.81
C PRO A 230 11.24 -29.93 7.23
N GLU A 231 11.48 -29.89 5.93
CA GLU A 231 12.36 -30.82 5.24
C GLU A 231 13.84 -30.57 5.53
N ILE A 232 14.23 -29.33 5.86
CA ILE A 232 15.64 -28.96 6.07
C ILE A 232 16.01 -28.74 7.53
N ILE A 233 15.05 -28.77 8.47
CA ILE A 233 15.32 -28.55 9.91
C ILE A 233 16.43 -29.50 10.43
N ASN A 234 16.38 -30.78 10.10
CA ASN A 234 17.39 -31.74 10.58
C ASN A 234 18.77 -31.55 9.93
N GLU A 235 18.85 -30.82 8.81
CA GLU A 235 20.11 -30.47 8.13
C GLU A 235 20.65 -29.12 8.63
N ALA A 236 19.76 -28.17 8.94
CA ALA A 236 20.08 -26.82 9.38
C ALA A 236 20.48 -26.74 10.86
N TYR A 237 19.96 -27.63 11.70
CA TYR A 237 20.22 -27.65 13.15
C TYR A 237 21.07 -28.86 13.54
N TRP A 238 22.23 -28.60 14.14
CA TRP A 238 23.15 -29.66 14.61
C TRP A 238 22.75 -30.23 15.97
N ASP A 239 22.01 -29.48 16.78
CA ASP A 239 21.47 -29.95 18.06
C ASP A 239 20.06 -30.52 17.85
N GLU A 240 19.86 -31.78 18.25
CA GLU A 240 18.56 -32.47 18.19
C GLU A 240 17.49 -31.74 19.01
N ALA A 241 17.87 -31.11 20.13
CA ALA A 241 16.93 -30.36 20.95
C ALA A 241 16.43 -29.10 20.22
N GLU A 242 17.33 -28.36 19.57
CA GLU A 242 16.99 -27.18 18.77
C GLU A 242 16.15 -27.56 17.54
N ALA A 243 16.50 -28.65 16.85
CA ALA A 243 15.72 -29.18 15.73
C ALA A 243 14.28 -29.55 16.16
N LEU A 244 14.13 -30.22 17.31
CA LEU A 244 12.81 -30.56 17.86
C LEU A 244 12.01 -29.32 18.27
N GLU A 245 12.66 -28.32 18.89
CA GLU A 245 12.03 -27.02 19.20
C GLU A 245 11.52 -26.33 17.93
N MET A 246 12.30 -26.34 16.84
CA MET A 246 11.89 -25.76 15.57
C MET A 246 10.72 -26.54 14.94
N HIS A 247 10.77 -27.88 14.93
CA HIS A 247 9.64 -28.70 14.47
C HIS A 247 8.36 -28.39 15.24
N HIS A 248 8.45 -28.27 16.57
CA HIS A 248 7.32 -27.89 17.41
C HIS A 248 6.82 -26.48 17.09
N ALA A 249 7.72 -25.52 16.89
CA ALA A 249 7.36 -24.14 16.55
C ALA A 249 6.61 -24.06 15.22
N VAL A 250 7.09 -24.77 14.19
CA VAL A 250 6.47 -24.86 12.87
C VAL A 250 5.08 -25.52 12.97
N ALA A 251 4.97 -26.66 13.64
CA ALA A 251 3.70 -27.36 13.79
C ALA A 251 2.66 -26.52 14.56
N SER A 252 3.10 -25.85 15.63
CA SER A 252 2.24 -24.98 16.44
C SER A 252 1.72 -23.78 15.65
N GLU A 253 2.58 -23.13 14.88
CA GLU A 253 2.19 -21.97 14.09
C GLU A 253 1.28 -22.35 12.91
N LYS A 254 1.56 -23.47 12.22
CA LYS A 254 0.65 -24.01 11.19
C LYS A 254 -0.74 -24.27 11.76
N LEU A 255 -0.82 -24.95 12.91
CA LEU A 255 -2.10 -25.23 13.58
C LEU A 255 -2.83 -23.95 13.97
N ARG A 256 -2.11 -22.97 14.53
CA ARG A 256 -2.67 -21.68 14.95
C ARG A 256 -3.26 -20.91 13.77
N LEU A 257 -2.52 -20.74 12.68
CA LEU A 257 -3.00 -20.03 11.49
C LEU A 257 -4.18 -20.76 10.83
N GLN A 258 -4.20 -22.09 10.86
CA GLN A 258 -5.34 -22.87 10.37
C GLN A 258 -6.59 -22.69 11.25
N GLN A 259 -6.42 -22.63 12.58
CA GLN A 259 -7.51 -22.32 13.51
C GLN A 259 -8.05 -20.90 13.29
N LEU A 260 -7.16 -19.93 13.05
CA LEU A 260 -7.53 -18.55 12.72
C LEU A 260 -8.36 -18.49 11.43
N ALA A 261 -7.90 -19.13 10.36
CA ALA A 261 -8.63 -19.20 9.09
C ALA A 261 -9.99 -19.88 9.25
N THR A 262 -10.06 -20.94 10.05
CA THR A 262 -11.31 -21.65 10.37
C THR A 262 -12.31 -20.75 11.10
N ALA A 263 -11.85 -20.03 12.12
CA ALA A 263 -12.67 -19.09 12.87
C ALA A 263 -13.19 -17.95 11.99
N GLU A 264 -12.32 -17.40 11.14
CA GLU A 264 -12.68 -16.33 10.22
C GLU A 264 -13.65 -16.79 9.13
N SER A 265 -13.45 -17.99 8.58
CA SER A 265 -14.37 -18.59 7.60
C SER A 265 -15.77 -18.76 8.20
N ARG A 266 -15.87 -19.25 9.44
CA ARG A 266 -17.15 -19.34 10.17
C ARG A 266 -17.77 -17.97 10.40
N ARG A 267 -16.97 -16.97 10.81
CA ARG A 267 -17.43 -15.59 11.02
C ARG A 267 -18.02 -15.02 9.73
N LEU A 268 -17.31 -15.13 8.61
CA LEU A 268 -17.75 -14.64 7.30
C LEU A 268 -19.03 -15.35 6.83
N ARG A 269 -19.10 -16.68 6.97
CA ARG A 269 -20.32 -17.45 6.65
C ARG A 269 -21.50 -17.02 7.51
N GLY A 270 -21.30 -16.76 8.81
CA GLY A 270 -22.33 -16.26 9.71
C GLY A 270 -22.88 -14.88 9.32
N VAL A 271 -22.03 -14.02 8.75
CA VAL A 271 -22.43 -12.70 8.24
C VAL A 271 -23.15 -12.81 6.89
N LEU A 272 -22.60 -13.60 5.96
CA LEU A 272 -23.12 -13.72 4.59
C LEU A 272 -24.42 -14.53 4.51
N LYS A 273 -24.53 -15.59 5.33
CA LYS A 273 -25.66 -16.55 5.47
C LYS A 273 -26.04 -17.34 4.22
N ARG A 274 -25.94 -16.76 3.02
CA ARG A 274 -26.32 -17.37 1.74
C ARG A 274 -25.18 -17.37 0.75
N CYS A 275 -25.16 -18.39 -0.10
CA CYS A 275 -24.23 -18.56 -1.19
C CYS A 275 -24.41 -17.45 -2.23
N ALA A 276 -23.32 -16.80 -2.62
CA ALA A 276 -23.33 -15.74 -3.62
C ALA A 276 -23.68 -16.21 -5.04
N ALA A 277 -23.58 -17.51 -5.33
CA ALA A 277 -23.89 -18.08 -6.65
C ALA A 277 -25.28 -18.70 -6.74
N CYS A 278 -25.58 -19.72 -5.91
CA CYS A 278 -26.85 -20.45 -5.97
C CYS A 278 -27.93 -19.94 -5.00
N GLY A 279 -27.60 -19.02 -4.09
CA GLY A 279 -28.53 -18.49 -3.09
C GLY A 279 -28.87 -19.45 -1.93
N GLY A 280 -28.39 -20.69 -1.95
CA GLY A 280 -28.57 -21.67 -0.87
C GLY A 280 -27.88 -21.26 0.43
N ASP A 281 -28.29 -21.87 1.54
CA ASP A 281 -27.71 -21.56 2.85
C ASP A 281 -26.25 -22.01 2.93
N LEU A 282 -25.42 -21.17 3.57
CA LEU A 282 -24.02 -21.51 3.79
C LEU A 282 -23.90 -22.53 4.93
N PRO A 283 -23.14 -23.62 4.75
CA PRO A 283 -22.92 -24.58 5.82
C PRO A 283 -22.19 -23.94 7.00
N GLY A 284 -22.49 -24.41 8.21
CA GLY A 284 -21.86 -23.93 9.44
C GLY A 284 -20.42 -24.43 9.64
N HIS A 285 -19.99 -25.45 8.89
CA HIS A 285 -18.60 -25.89 8.90
C HIS A 285 -17.73 -24.97 8.03
N ALA A 286 -16.48 -24.79 8.44
CA ALA A 286 -15.50 -24.08 7.63
C ALA A 286 -14.93 -25.04 6.59
N GLU A 287 -14.84 -24.57 5.36
CA GLU A 287 -14.04 -25.17 4.30
C GLU A 287 -13.13 -24.06 3.79
N LEU A 288 -11.82 -24.34 3.75
CA LEU A 288 -10.77 -23.34 3.49
C LEU A 288 -10.24 -23.40 2.06
N SER A 289 -10.58 -24.45 1.31
CA SER A 289 -10.17 -24.67 -0.07
C SER A 289 -10.92 -23.79 -1.10
N PHE A 290 -11.94 -23.05 -0.67
CA PHE A 290 -12.66 -22.10 -1.51
C PHE A 290 -13.25 -20.94 -0.67
N PRO A 291 -13.60 -19.80 -1.31
CA PRO A 291 -14.08 -18.64 -0.58
C PRO A 291 -15.34 -18.92 0.27
N PRO A 292 -15.44 -18.37 1.50
CA PRO A 292 -16.55 -18.61 2.43
C PRO A 292 -17.90 -18.08 1.94
N LYS A 293 -17.92 -17.27 0.87
CA LYS A 293 -19.15 -16.79 0.22
C LYS A 293 -19.84 -17.82 -0.66
N PHE A 294 -19.25 -19.00 -0.85
CA PHE A 294 -19.82 -20.10 -1.63
C PHE A 294 -20.15 -21.30 -0.74
N CYS A 295 -21.19 -22.06 -1.09
CA CYS A 295 -21.57 -23.26 -0.34
C CYS A 295 -20.73 -24.48 -0.72
N SER A 296 -20.18 -24.52 -1.93
CA SER A 296 -19.34 -25.60 -2.45
C SER A 296 -18.35 -25.06 -3.48
N ARG A 297 -17.35 -25.88 -3.83
CA ARG A 297 -16.37 -25.57 -4.89
C ARG A 297 -17.02 -25.35 -6.26
N GLU A 298 -18.11 -26.06 -6.55
CA GLU A 298 -18.88 -25.94 -7.80
C GLU A 298 -19.55 -24.56 -7.96
N CYS A 299 -19.84 -23.90 -6.85
CA CYS A 299 -20.42 -22.55 -6.85
C CYS A 299 -19.37 -21.45 -7.05
N VAL A 300 -18.07 -21.79 -7.07
CA VAL A 300 -17.01 -20.83 -7.34
C VAL A 300 -16.98 -20.56 -8.84
N PRO A 301 -17.12 -19.30 -9.28
CA PRO A 301 -17.00 -18.97 -10.70
C PRO A 301 -15.64 -19.44 -11.23
N PRO A 302 -15.59 -20.01 -12.45
CA PRO A 302 -14.32 -20.35 -13.06
C PRO A 302 -13.47 -19.08 -13.14
N VAL A 303 -12.20 -19.18 -12.72
CA VAL A 303 -11.24 -18.08 -12.87
C VAL A 303 -11.20 -17.76 -14.36
N PRO A 304 -11.49 -16.51 -14.78
CA PRO A 304 -11.32 -16.12 -16.15
C PRO A 304 -9.88 -16.45 -16.53
N LYS A 305 -9.67 -17.34 -17.51
CA LYS A 305 -8.34 -17.51 -18.07
C LYS A 305 -7.94 -16.13 -18.56
N GLU A 306 -6.88 -15.57 -17.99
CA GLU A 306 -6.23 -14.40 -18.60
C GLU A 306 -5.99 -14.80 -20.05
N ARG A 307 -6.66 -14.10 -20.98
CA ARG A 307 -6.33 -14.24 -22.39
C ARG A 307 -4.87 -13.87 -22.49
N SER A 308 -4.05 -14.82 -22.91
CA SER A 308 -2.67 -14.51 -23.23
C SER A 308 -2.69 -13.35 -24.22
N PRO A 309 -1.80 -12.34 -24.11
CA PRO A 309 -1.62 -11.33 -25.15
C PRO A 309 -1.37 -11.94 -26.54
N TRP A 310 -1.01 -13.23 -26.58
CA TRP A 310 -0.73 -14.03 -27.77
C TRP A 310 -1.92 -14.87 -28.25
N ASP A 311 -3.04 -14.91 -27.52
CA ASP A 311 -4.30 -15.51 -27.97
C ASP A 311 -5.01 -14.54 -28.93
N SER A 312 -4.35 -14.26 -30.05
CA SER A 312 -5.01 -13.63 -31.19
C SER A 312 -5.99 -14.64 -31.80
N PRO A 313 -7.24 -14.25 -32.12
CA PRO A 313 -8.09 -15.11 -32.92
C PRO A 313 -7.41 -15.35 -34.27
N ALA A 314 -7.05 -16.60 -34.53
CA ALA A 314 -6.56 -17.03 -35.83
C ALA A 314 -7.59 -16.64 -36.89
N GLY A 315 -7.16 -15.88 -37.91
CA GLY A 315 -7.89 -15.72 -39.16
C GLY A 315 -8.42 -14.31 -39.43
N ILE A 316 -7.55 -13.39 -39.81
CA ILE A 316 -7.89 -12.47 -40.90
C ILE A 316 -7.06 -12.94 -42.10
N PRO A 317 -7.68 -13.50 -43.16
CA PRO A 317 -6.94 -13.82 -44.37
C PRO A 317 -6.39 -12.53 -44.96
N ALA A 318 -5.07 -12.48 -45.17
CA ALA A 318 -4.41 -11.38 -45.85
C ALA A 318 -5.00 -11.25 -47.26
N GLY A 319 -5.80 -10.21 -47.48
CA GLY A 319 -6.16 -9.77 -48.83
C GLY A 319 -4.90 -9.31 -49.56
N PRO A 320 -4.81 -9.53 -50.88
CA PRO A 320 -3.65 -9.12 -51.65
C PRO A 320 -3.50 -7.59 -51.62
N PRO A 321 -2.25 -7.08 -51.63
CA PRO A 321 -2.00 -5.65 -51.58
C PRO A 321 -2.56 -4.96 -52.84
N PRO A 322 -3.12 -3.75 -52.72
CA PRO A 322 -3.53 -2.96 -53.87
C PRO A 322 -2.30 -2.47 -54.64
N PHE A 323 -2.43 -2.48 -55.98
CA PHE A 323 -1.51 -1.87 -56.93
C PHE A 323 -1.46 -0.35 -56.80
#